data_AF-A0A0U4VZ01-F1
#
_entry.id   AF-A0A0U4VZ01-F1
#
_cell.length_a   1.000
_cell.length_b   1.000
_cell.length_c   1.000
_cell.angle_alpha   90.00
_cell.angle_beta   90.00
_cell.angle_gamma   90.00
#
_symmetry.space_group_name_H-M   'P 1'
#
loop_
_entity.id
_entity.type
_entity.pdbx_description
1 polymer ?
#
loop_
_entity_poly.entity_id
_entity_poly.type
_entity_poly.pdbx_seq_one_letter_code
_entity_poly.pdbx_strand_id
1 'polypeptide(L)'
;MNKKYSVIVRGENFSLEIDGKTNTYGFITTRNVKAFSIDDARELAITLVENDADLKSLMTDKQNNAKPPTLYVEEMYHLSWWRKLGGKGFTFYIEENTAQE
;
A
#
# COMPACT_ATOMS: atom_id res chain seq x y z
N MET A 1 -19.66 8.97 -15.26
CA MET A 1 -19.26 7.74 -15.98
C MET A 1 -18.06 7.16 -15.26
N ASN A 2 -18.10 5.90 -14.86
CA ASN A 2 -16.99 5.26 -14.15
C ASN A 2 -15.73 5.17 -15.01
N LYS A 3 -14.59 5.58 -14.47
CA LYS A 3 -13.27 5.52 -15.12
C LYS A 3 -12.40 4.49 -14.41
N LYS A 4 -11.40 3.97 -15.12
CA LYS A 4 -10.38 3.09 -14.54
C LYS A 4 -9.15 3.91 -14.18
N TYR A 5 -8.56 3.59 -13.04
CA TYR A 5 -7.39 4.25 -12.48
C TYR A 5 -6.36 3.21 -12.08
N SER A 6 -5.08 3.51 -12.26
CA SER A 6 -3.95 2.82 -11.65
C SER A 6 -3.45 3.70 -10.53
N VAL A 7 -3.46 3.20 -9.31
CA VAL A 7 -3.05 3.95 -8.12
C VAL A 7 -1.81 3.29 -7.56
N ILE A 8 -0.72 4.05 -7.48
CA ILE A 8 0.51 3.63 -6.82
C ILE A 8 0.39 4.07 -5.35
N VAL A 9 0.48 3.09 -4.45
CA VAL A 9 0.37 3.26 -3.01
C VAL A 9 1.71 2.93 -2.37
N ARG A 10 2.21 3.85 -1.55
CA ARG A 10 3.37 3.66 -0.69
C ARG A 10 2.93 3.43 0.74
N GLY A 11 3.44 2.38 1.37
CA GLY A 11 3.31 2.15 2.80
C GLY A 11 4.63 2.44 3.50
N GLU A 12 4.57 3.04 4.68
CA GLU A 12 5.72 3.37 5.52
C GLU A 12 5.47 2.93 6.97
N ASN A 13 6.55 2.63 7.69
CA ASN A 13 6.56 2.25 9.10
C ASN A 13 5.79 0.96 9.43
N PHE A 14 5.75 -0.02 8.53
CA PHE A 14 5.11 -1.30 8.79
C PHE A 14 6.07 -2.27 9.48
N SER A 15 5.75 -2.74 10.69
CA SER A 15 6.47 -3.83 11.33
C SER A 15 6.01 -5.16 10.73
N LEU A 16 6.83 -5.74 9.86
CA LEU A 16 6.52 -6.97 9.10
C LEU A 16 7.50 -8.10 9.43
N GLU A 17 7.00 -9.33 9.42
CA GLU A 17 7.81 -10.55 9.47
C GLU A 17 7.94 -11.15 8.06
N ILE A 18 9.15 -11.10 7.51
CA ILE A 18 9.48 -11.65 6.19
C ILE A 18 10.70 -12.58 6.35
N ASP A 19 10.60 -13.80 5.81
CA ASP A 19 11.63 -14.84 5.94
C ASP A 19 12.09 -15.09 7.39
N GLY A 20 11.13 -15.04 8.33
CA GLY A 20 11.36 -15.26 9.76
C GLY A 20 12.10 -14.13 10.48
N LYS A 21 12.22 -12.95 9.85
CA LYS A 21 12.82 -11.75 10.45
C LYS A 21 11.80 -10.63 10.53
N THR A 22 11.65 -10.07 11.73
CA THR A 22 10.86 -8.86 11.95
C THR A 22 11.72 -7.63 11.74
N ASN A 23 11.35 -6.76 10.80
CA ASN A 23 11.93 -5.41 10.66
C ASN A 23 10.83 -4.38 10.38
N THR A 24 11.20 -3.11 10.41
CA THR A 24 10.37 -2.04 9.84
C THR A 24 10.59 -1.96 8.34
N TYR A 25 9.51 -2.07 7.59
CA TYR A 25 9.50 -2.02 6.14
C TYR A 25 8.62 -0.88 5.66
N GLY A 26 9.05 -0.29 4.55
CA GLY A 26 8.16 0.38 3.62
C GLY A 26 7.86 -0.53 2.44
N PHE A 27 6.89 -0.13 1.63
CA PHE A 27 6.58 -0.84 0.40
C PHE A 27 5.96 0.05 -0.66
N ILE A 28 6.06 -0.37 -1.92
CA ILE A 28 5.27 0.14 -3.03
C ILE A 28 4.34 -0.96 -3.54
N THR A 29 3.11 -0.58 -3.86
CA THR A 29 2.15 -1.46 -4.53
C THR A 29 1.27 -0.69 -5.51
N THR A 30 0.63 -1.39 -6.44
CA THR A 30 -0.28 -0.78 -7.40
C THR A 30 -1.67 -1.42 -7.30
N ARG A 31 -2.72 -0.60 -7.26
CA ARG A 31 -4.11 -1.04 -7.31
C ARG A 31 -4.82 -0.39 -8.48
N ASN A 32 -5.35 -1.23 -9.38
CA ASN A 32 -6.20 -0.77 -10.47
C ASN A 32 -7.66 -0.79 -10.03
N VAL A 33 -8.27 0.38 -9.92
CA VAL A 33 -9.64 0.54 -9.42
C VAL A 33 -10.54 1.14 -10.49
N LYS A 34 -11.85 0.94 -10.32
CA LYS A 34 -12.89 1.61 -11.11
C LYS A 34 -13.65 2.52 -10.17
N ALA A 35 -13.73 3.81 -10.50
CA ALA A 35 -14.31 4.81 -9.62
C ALA A 35 -15.00 5.94 -10.41
N PHE A 36 -15.83 6.74 -9.74
CA PHE A 36 -16.52 7.87 -10.37
C PHE A 36 -15.66 9.13 -10.41
N SER A 37 -14.80 9.32 -9.41
CA SER A 37 -13.88 10.45 -9.28
C SER A 37 -12.44 10.00 -9.01
N ILE A 38 -11.50 10.95 -9.00
CA ILE A 38 -10.11 10.70 -8.57
C ILE A 38 -10.07 10.43 -7.06
N ASP A 39 -10.84 11.16 -6.26
CA ASP A 39 -10.87 10.99 -4.81
C ASP A 39 -11.43 9.61 -4.41
N ASP A 40 -12.50 9.17 -5.08
CA ASP A 40 -13.06 7.83 -4.90
C ASP A 40 -12.03 6.74 -5.25
N ALA A 41 -11.25 6.95 -6.32
CA ALA A 41 -10.20 6.00 -6.72
C ALA A 41 -9.07 5.93 -5.69
N ARG A 42 -8.72 7.09 -5.09
CA ARG A 42 -7.72 7.18 -4.02
C ARG A 42 -8.18 6.37 -2.81
N GLU A 43 -9.39 6.65 -2.32
CA GLU A 43 -9.96 5.98 -1.14
C GLU A 43 -10.06 4.46 -1.37
N LEU A 44 -10.64 4.04 -2.50
CA LEU A 44 -10.77 2.62 -2.83
C LEU A 44 -9.41 1.91 -2.89
N ALA A 45 -8.38 2.54 -3.45
CA ALA A 45 -7.06 1.93 -3.53
C ALA A 45 -6.43 1.76 -2.14
N ILE A 46 -6.57 2.75 -1.26
CA ILE A 46 -6.12 2.64 0.14
C ILE A 46 -6.86 1.53 0.86
N THR A 47 -8.20 1.52 0.80
CA THR A 47 -9.02 0.48 1.44
C THR A 47 -8.65 -0.93 0.96
N LEU A 48 -8.33 -1.09 -0.33
CA LEU A 48 -7.88 -2.38 -0.87
C LEU A 48 -6.52 -2.82 -0.32
N VAL A 49 -5.60 -1.88 -0.06
CA VAL A 49 -4.29 -2.20 0.55
C VAL A 49 -4.45 -2.49 2.05
N GLU A 50 -5.22 -1.67 2.77
CA GLU A 50 -5.52 -1.87 4.20
C GLU A 50 -6.18 -3.22 4.50
N ASN A 51 -6.95 -3.74 3.55
CA ASN A 51 -7.65 -5.02 3.68
C ASN A 51 -6.98 -6.18 2.92
N ASP A 52 -5.77 -5.96 2.40
CA ASP A 52 -5.04 -6.99 1.69
C ASP A 52 -4.61 -8.11 2.65
N ALA A 53 -5.07 -9.33 2.38
CA ALA A 53 -4.82 -10.48 3.23
C ALA A 53 -3.33 -10.86 3.29
N ASP A 54 -2.61 -10.68 2.17
CA ASP A 54 -1.19 -11.01 2.11
C ASP A 54 -0.39 -10.04 2.99
N LEU A 55 -0.69 -8.73 2.90
CA LEU A 55 -0.07 -7.74 3.79
C LEU A 55 -0.39 -8.01 5.27
N LYS A 56 -1.67 -8.23 5.60
CA LYS A 56 -2.09 -8.52 6.99
C LYS A 56 -1.41 -9.75 7.55
N SER A 57 -1.18 -10.78 6.73
CA SER A 57 -0.51 -12.01 7.18
C SER A 57 0.97 -11.81 7.55
N LEU A 58 1.60 -10.77 7.02
CA LEU A 58 2.99 -10.40 7.32
C LEU A 58 3.10 -9.42 8.48
N MET A 59 2.01 -8.73 8.85
CA MET A 59 2.03 -7.74 9.93
C MET A 59 2.18 -8.41 11.29
N THR A 60 3.07 -7.86 12.11
CA THR A 60 3.22 -8.28 13.51
C THR A 60 2.27 -7.51 14.43
N ASP A 61 1.94 -8.09 15.60
CA ASP A 61 1.16 -7.39 16.63
C ASP A 61 1.90 -6.20 17.26
N LYS A 62 3.24 -6.14 17.10
CA LYS A 62 4.11 -5.12 17.67
C LYS A 62 4.37 -3.99 16.68
N GLN A 63 3.33 -3.25 16.33
CA GLN A 63 3.47 -2.01 15.59
C GLN A 63 4.07 -0.91 16.48
N ASN A 64 4.90 -0.04 15.90
CA ASN A 64 5.50 1.05 16.65
C ASN A 64 4.49 2.19 16.82
N ASN A 65 4.02 2.43 18.04
CA ASN A 65 3.05 3.49 18.32
C ASN A 65 3.61 4.91 18.09
N ALA A 66 4.94 5.12 18.13
CA ALA A 66 5.55 6.41 17.87
C ALA A 66 5.63 6.74 16.36
N LYS A 67 5.65 5.71 15.51
CA LYS A 67 5.62 5.81 14.05
C LYS A 67 4.61 4.79 13.50
N PRO A 68 3.31 5.13 13.50
CA PRO A 68 2.27 4.17 13.09
C PRO A 68 2.38 3.85 11.59
N PRO A 69 1.99 2.63 11.17
CA PRO A 69 1.91 2.26 9.76
C PRO A 69 1.02 3.24 9.00
N THR A 70 1.54 3.82 7.93
CA THR A 70 0.83 4.86 7.17
C THR A 70 0.88 4.57 5.68
N LEU A 71 -0.24 4.80 4.99
CA LEU A 71 -0.35 4.63 3.55
C LEU A 71 -0.51 5.99 2.86
N TYR A 72 0.18 6.12 1.73
CA TYR A 72 0.15 7.31 0.89
C TYR A 72 -0.15 6.90 -0.53
N VAL A 73 -1.00 7.68 -1.22
CA VAL A 73 -1.07 7.60 -2.68
C VAL A 73 0.04 8.47 -3.24
N GLU A 74 0.97 7.83 -3.91
CA GLU A 74 2.15 8.47 -4.50
C GLU A 74 1.82 9.03 -5.89
N GLU A 75 1.24 8.20 -6.76
CA GLU A 75 0.88 8.57 -8.12
C GLU A 75 -0.42 7.91 -8.57
N MET A 76 -1.10 8.54 -9.53
CA MET A 76 -2.34 8.03 -10.12
C MET A 76 -2.39 8.28 -11.62
N TYR A 77 -2.86 7.26 -12.35
CA TYR A 77 -2.96 7.30 -13.80
C TYR A 77 -4.33 6.87 -14.27
N HIS A 78 -4.86 7.55 -15.29
CA HIS A 78 -6.01 7.05 -16.01
C HIS A 78 -5.65 5.79 -16.82
N LEU A 79 -6.48 4.77 -16.71
CA LEU A 79 -6.34 3.55 -17.47
C LEU A 79 -7.37 3.47 -18.58
N SER A 80 -6.93 2.93 -19.71
CA SER A 80 -7.82 2.49 -20.77
C SER A 80 -8.79 1.43 -20.29
N TRP A 81 -9.98 1.38 -20.88
CA TRP A 81 -11.09 0.53 -20.44
C TRP A 81 -10.80 -0.98 -20.52
N TRP A 82 -9.85 -1.42 -21.35
CA TRP A 82 -9.45 -2.83 -21.47
C TRP A 82 -8.47 -3.31 -20.39
N ARG A 83 -7.85 -2.41 -19.60
CA ARG A 83 -6.94 -2.84 -18.52
C ARG A 83 -7.69 -3.59 -17.43
N LYS A 84 -7.08 -4.67 -16.92
CA LYS A 84 -7.63 -5.48 -15.83
C LYS A 84 -7.66 -4.67 -14.52
N LEU A 85 -8.73 -4.84 -13.75
CA LEU A 85 -8.87 -4.28 -12.41
C LEU A 85 -8.15 -5.17 -11.38
N GLY A 86 -7.93 -4.62 -10.18
CA GLY A 86 -7.16 -5.25 -9.11
C GLY A 86 -5.68 -4.97 -9.24
N GLY A 87 -4.88 -5.81 -8.58
CA GLY A 87 -3.45 -5.62 -8.42
C GLY A 87 -3.05 -6.42 -7.19
N LYS A 88 -1.91 -7.10 -7.28
CA LYS A 88 -1.39 -7.94 -6.20
C LYS A 88 0.10 -7.74 -6.10
N GLY A 89 0.65 -8.17 -4.97
CA GLY A 89 2.06 -8.10 -4.69
C GLY A 89 2.48 -6.74 -4.17
N PHE A 90 3.66 -6.76 -3.56
CA PHE A 90 4.27 -5.63 -2.88
C PHE A 90 5.76 -5.69 -3.17
N THR A 91 6.34 -4.53 -3.41
CA THR A 91 7.79 -4.37 -3.44
C THR A 91 8.20 -3.80 -2.10
N PHE A 92 8.64 -4.67 -1.19
CA PHE A 92 9.09 -4.28 0.15
C PHE A 92 10.53 -3.80 0.14
N TYR A 93 10.84 -2.83 1.00
CA TYR A 93 12.20 -2.36 1.28
C TYR A 93 12.35 -2.10 2.78
N ILE A 94 13.55 -2.34 3.31
CA ILE A 94 13.84 -2.07 4.72
C ILE A 94 13.89 -0.56 4.91
N GLU A 95 13.15 -0.04 5.89
CA GLU A 95 13.31 1.35 6.30
C GLU A 95 14.47 1.44 7.27
N GLU A 96 15.49 2.23 6.88
CA GLU A 96 16.56 2.57 7.80
C GLU A 96 15.96 3.31 8.99
N ASN A 97 16.12 2.73 10.17
CA ASN A 97 15.73 3.34 11.41
C ASN A 97 16.72 4.49 11.67
N THR A 98 16.49 5.64 11.05
CA THR A 98 17.18 6.88 11.42
C THR A 98 16.62 7.30 12.77
N ALA A 99 17.09 6.63 13.82
CA ALA A 99 17.16 7.22 15.14
C ALA A 99 18.09 8.42 14.98
N GLN A 100 17.50 9.61 14.88
CA GLN A 100 18.26 10.83 15.08
C GLN A 100 18.71 10.79 16.55
N GLU A 101 20.00 10.54 16.75
CA GLU A 101 20.72 10.71 18.03
C GLU A 101 20.65 12.15 18.53
#